data_AF-A0A6C0JW56-F1
#
_entry.id   AF-A0A6C0JW56-F1
#
_cell.length_a   1.000
_cell.length_b   1.000
_cell.length_c   1.000
_cell.angle_alpha   90.00
_cell.angle_beta   90.00
_cell.angle_gamma   90.00
#
_symmetry.space_group_name_H-M   'P 1'
#
loop_
_entity.id
_entity.type
_entity.pdbx_description
1 polymer ?
#
loop_
_entity_poly.entity_id
_entity_poly.type
_entity_poly.pdbx_seq_one_letter_code
_entity_poly.pdbx_strand_id
1 'polypeptide(L)'
;MNRIHELIGSAKNDVPVDTHPIPFLMKVDEIKRDNKKLTEKLSTYKTLASEMAISVTETKDLENQIDTLTAEIRKIMSETKDKLQVLKTMSRENMSSNIHSVLCNQLVKLMTEFQSIQTAHRDRMQTRLIGKLRYLHPNLSEDEILQIVNKHKNEK
;
A
#
# COMPACT_ATOMS: atom_id res chain seq x y z
N MET A 1 15.02 -68.68 -31.31
CA MET A 1 15.40 -67.43 -30.61
C MET A 1 15.46 -66.30 -31.64
N ASN A 2 15.20 -65.08 -31.18
CA ASN A 2 15.28 -63.79 -31.89
C ASN A 2 13.96 -63.28 -32.49
N ARG A 3 13.15 -62.76 -31.57
CA ARG A 3 12.07 -61.80 -31.79
C ARG A 3 12.56 -60.45 -31.26
N ILE A 4 12.10 -59.37 -31.90
CA ILE A 4 12.14 -57.95 -31.51
C ILE A 4 12.91 -57.08 -32.53
N HIS A 5 12.25 -56.89 -33.67
CA HIS A 5 12.18 -55.59 -34.33
C HIS A 5 10.96 -54.88 -33.75
N GLU A 6 11.16 -53.76 -33.06
CA GLU A 6 10.21 -52.66 -32.88
C GLU A 6 10.76 -51.76 -31.78
N LEU A 7 11.48 -50.70 -32.14
CA LEU A 7 11.60 -49.50 -31.31
C LEU A 7 11.92 -48.31 -32.23
N ILE A 8 10.95 -47.97 -33.09
CA ILE A 8 10.81 -46.58 -33.54
C ILE A 8 10.00 -45.88 -32.46
N GLY A 9 10.67 -45.07 -31.66
CA GLY A 9 10.06 -44.14 -30.73
C GLY A 9 10.91 -42.89 -30.69
N SER A 10 10.64 -41.96 -31.59
CA SER A 10 11.19 -40.61 -31.57
C SER A 10 10.91 -39.95 -30.21
N ALA A 11 11.88 -39.96 -29.30
CA ALA A 11 11.91 -39.05 -28.17
C ALA A 11 12.33 -37.67 -28.69
N LYS A 12 11.37 -36.97 -29.32
CA LYS A 12 11.43 -35.53 -29.51
C LYS A 12 11.36 -34.89 -28.13
N ASN A 13 12.35 -34.05 -27.84
CA ASN A 13 12.32 -32.88 -26.97
C ASN A 13 11.27 -32.90 -25.84
N ASP A 14 11.70 -33.21 -24.64
CA ASP A 14 11.17 -32.57 -23.43
C ASP A 14 12.37 -32.27 -22.53
N VAL A 15 13.07 -31.18 -22.85
CA VAL A 15 13.89 -30.50 -21.84
C VAL A 15 12.89 -30.08 -20.76
N PRO A 16 13.01 -30.57 -19.51
CA PRO A 16 12.19 -30.05 -18.43
C PRO A 16 12.43 -28.55 -18.38
N VAL A 17 11.35 -27.77 -18.51
CA VAL A 17 11.40 -26.32 -18.39
C VAL A 17 12.08 -26.02 -17.06
N ASP A 18 13.34 -25.59 -17.14
CA ASP A 18 14.12 -25.07 -16.05
C ASP A 18 13.37 -23.83 -15.51
N THR A 19 12.43 -24.04 -14.59
CA THR A 19 11.86 -22.98 -13.77
C THR A 19 12.97 -22.51 -12.84
N HIS A 20 13.85 -21.65 -13.37
CA HIS A 20 14.93 -21.07 -12.60
C HIS A 20 14.34 -20.36 -11.36
N PRO A 21 14.73 -20.74 -10.13
CA PRO A 21 14.23 -20.11 -8.91
C PRO A 21 14.69 -18.65 -8.80
N ILE A 22 15.72 -18.24 -9.55
CA ILE A 22 16.34 -16.92 -9.49
C ILE A 22 15.33 -15.79 -9.83
N PRO A 23 14.65 -15.78 -11.00
CA PRO A 23 13.60 -14.80 -11.29
C PRO A 23 12.51 -14.68 -10.23
N PHE A 24 12.05 -15.81 -9.68
CA PHE A 24 11.03 -15.82 -8.63
C PHE A 24 11.54 -15.16 -7.34
N LEU A 25 12.72 -15.56 -6.87
CA LEU A 25 13.33 -15.02 -5.66
C LEU A 25 13.65 -13.52 -5.79
N MET A 26 14.16 -13.09 -6.95
CA MET A 26 14.36 -11.66 -7.23
C MET A 26 13.06 -10.87 -7.10
N LYS A 27 11.94 -11.42 -7.59
CA LYS A 27 10.63 -10.78 -7.48
C LYS A 27 10.10 -10.73 -6.05
N VAL A 28 10.31 -11.79 -5.27
CA VAL A 28 10.04 -11.80 -3.83
C VAL A 28 10.81 -10.68 -3.13
N ASP A 29 12.09 -10.51 -3.44
CA ASP A 29 12.93 -9.49 -2.81
C ASP A 29 12.55 -8.07 -3.23
N GLU A 30 12.13 -7.84 -4.48
CA GLU A 30 11.52 -6.58 -4.91
C GLU A 30 10.31 -6.21 -4.06
N ILE A 31 9.36 -7.15 -3.90
CA ILE A 31 8.13 -6.93 -3.13
C ILE A 31 8.46 -6.67 -1.65
N LYS A 32 9.42 -7.40 -1.07
CA LYS A 32 9.87 -7.15 0.31
C LYS A 32 10.47 -5.75 0.48
N ARG A 33 11.26 -5.28 -0.49
CA ARG A 33 11.81 -3.91 -0.47
C ARG A 33 10.72 -2.85 -0.56
N ASP A 34 9.72 -3.06 -1.43
CA ASP A 34 8.59 -2.14 -1.54
C ASP A 34 7.77 -2.09 -0.25
N ASN A 35 7.49 -3.25 0.36
CA ASN A 35 6.81 -3.33 1.66
C ASN A 35 7.60 -2.60 2.76
N LYS A 36 8.94 -2.72 2.79
CA LYS A 36 9.78 -1.97 3.73
C LYS A 36 9.69 -0.46 3.50
N LYS A 37 9.76 -0.02 2.25
CA LYS A 37 9.62 1.38 1.86
C LYS A 37 8.24 1.95 2.22
N LEU A 38 7.18 1.15 2.06
CA LEU A 38 5.83 1.50 2.52
C LEU A 38 5.81 1.71 4.03
N THR A 39 6.37 0.79 4.82
CA THR A 39 6.44 0.93 6.29
C THR A 39 7.14 2.23 6.70
N GLU A 40 8.29 2.54 6.08
CA GLU A 40 9.03 3.78 6.35
C GLU A 40 8.19 5.02 6.03
N LYS A 41 7.54 5.05 4.86
CA LYS A 41 6.68 6.17 4.45
C LYS A 41 5.45 6.32 5.34
N LEU A 42 4.82 5.23 5.77
CA LEU A 42 3.70 5.28 6.71
C LEU A 42 4.10 5.84 8.07
N SER A 43 5.30 5.49 8.54
CA SER A 43 5.88 6.08 9.75
C SER A 43 6.07 7.60 9.59
N THR A 44 6.69 8.04 8.49
CA THR A 44 6.85 9.47 8.17
C THR A 44 5.51 10.19 8.10
N TYR A 45 4.51 9.58 7.44
CA TYR A 45 3.17 10.15 7.34
C TYR A 45 2.57 10.37 8.73
N LYS A 46 2.66 9.36 9.60
CA LYS A 46 2.11 9.43 10.95
C LYS A 46 2.76 10.54 11.78
N THR A 47 4.07 10.74 11.63
CA THR A 47 4.81 11.84 12.28
C THR A 47 4.31 13.19 11.77
N LEU A 48 4.34 13.43 10.45
CA LEU A 48 3.88 14.68 9.85
C LEU A 48 2.41 14.98 10.19
N ALA A 49 1.54 13.97 10.14
CA ALA A 49 0.13 14.09 10.50
C ALA A 49 -0.09 14.48 11.98
N SER A 50 0.83 14.10 12.86
CA SER A 50 0.79 14.45 14.28
C SER A 50 1.36 15.84 14.54
N GLU A 51 2.46 16.20 13.87
CA GLU A 51 3.04 17.56 13.89
C GLU A 51 2.03 18.59 13.38
N MET A 52 1.36 18.29 12.26
CA MET A 52 0.32 19.15 11.70
C MET A 52 -0.87 19.33 12.66
N ALA A 53 -1.20 18.32 13.48
CA ALA A 53 -2.27 18.43 14.46
C ALA A 53 -1.95 19.40 15.60
N ILE A 54 -0.67 19.53 15.96
CA ILE A 54 -0.21 20.34 17.10
C ILE A 54 0.27 21.73 16.66
N SER A 55 0.68 21.89 15.40
CA SER A 55 1.17 23.17 14.87
C SER A 55 0.18 24.31 15.13
N VAL A 56 0.66 25.48 15.53
CA VAL A 56 -0.16 26.67 15.78
C VAL A 56 -0.14 27.63 14.58
N THR A 57 0.80 27.43 13.65
CA THR A 57 1.07 28.27 12.47
C THR A 57 0.54 27.64 11.18
N GLU A 58 0.73 28.34 10.05
CA GLU A 58 0.36 27.85 8.72
C GLU A 58 1.01 26.49 8.41
N THR A 59 0.16 25.54 8.03
CA THR A 59 0.51 24.13 7.83
C THR A 59 0.74 23.78 6.35
N LYS A 60 0.82 24.78 5.47
CA LYS A 60 0.82 24.57 4.01
C LYS A 60 1.96 23.67 3.52
N ASP A 61 3.15 23.82 4.10
CA ASP A 61 4.28 22.95 3.74
C ASP A 61 4.11 21.52 4.27
N LEU A 62 3.49 21.33 5.43
CA LEU A 62 3.15 20.00 5.97
C LEU A 62 2.04 19.34 5.15
N GLU A 63 1.06 20.11 4.69
CA GLU A 63 0.00 19.66 3.78
C GLU A 63 0.59 19.15 2.47
N ASN A 64 1.45 19.95 1.82
CA ASN A 64 2.12 19.56 0.58
C ASN A 64 2.97 18.28 0.75
N GLN A 65 3.66 18.14 1.89
CA GLN A 65 4.43 16.93 2.20
C GLN A 65 3.53 15.71 2.40
N ILE A 66 2.41 15.85 3.12
CA ILE A 66 1.41 14.79 3.32
C ILE A 66 0.78 14.36 1.99
N ASP A 67 0.47 15.31 1.10
CA ASP A 67 -0.11 15.04 -0.22
C ASP A 67 0.89 14.31 -1.13
N THR A 68 2.15 14.77 -1.15
CA THR A 68 3.23 14.11 -1.89
C THR A 68 3.42 12.68 -1.38
N LEU A 69 3.49 12.51 -0.06
CA LEU A 69 3.69 11.21 0.57
C LEU A 69 2.49 10.27 0.32
N THR A 70 1.27 10.80 0.31
CA THR A 70 0.05 10.07 -0.07
C THR A 70 0.16 9.51 -1.48
N ALA A 71 0.57 10.35 -2.45
CA ALA A 71 0.72 9.96 -3.84
C ALA A 71 1.78 8.86 -4.00
N GLU A 72 2.92 9.00 -3.32
CA GLU A 72 4.00 8.01 -3.34
C GLU A 72 3.58 6.67 -2.73
N ILE A 73 2.90 6.69 -1.57
CA ILE A 73 2.38 5.46 -0.92
C ILE A 73 1.41 4.75 -1.85
N ARG A 74 0.45 5.47 -2.44
CA ARG A 74 -0.52 4.89 -3.40
C ARG A 74 0.17 4.29 -4.62
N LYS A 75 1.18 4.98 -5.16
CA LYS A 75 1.98 4.47 -6.29
C LYS A 75 2.67 3.16 -5.94
N ILE A 76 3.38 3.10 -4.81
CA ILE A 76 4.09 1.90 -4.38
C ILE A 76 3.11 0.75 -4.10
N MET A 77 1.94 1.02 -3.49
CA MET A 77 0.90 0.01 -3.27
C MET A 77 0.40 -0.59 -4.60
N SER A 78 0.18 0.26 -5.61
CA SER A 78 -0.22 -0.18 -6.95
C SER A 78 0.85 -1.06 -7.60
N GLU A 79 2.10 -0.58 -7.64
CA GLU A 79 3.22 -1.32 -8.23
C GLU A 79 3.47 -2.66 -7.50
N THR A 80 3.35 -2.67 -6.17
CA THR A 80 3.48 -3.90 -5.37
C THR A 80 2.38 -4.89 -5.69
N LYS A 81 1.13 -4.43 -5.89
CA LYS A 81 0.00 -5.26 -6.28
C LYS A 81 0.25 -5.92 -7.65
N ASP A 82 0.76 -5.16 -8.62
CA ASP A 82 1.09 -5.70 -9.94
C ASP A 82 2.22 -6.73 -9.87
N LYS A 83 3.26 -6.46 -9.07
CA LYS A 83 4.35 -7.42 -8.82
C LYS A 83 3.85 -8.70 -8.16
N LEU A 84 2.91 -8.61 -7.22
CA LEU A 84 2.27 -9.78 -6.59
C LEU A 84 1.47 -10.61 -7.60
N GLN A 85 0.75 -9.96 -8.52
CA GLN A 85 0.04 -10.67 -9.59
C GLN A 85 1.01 -11.43 -10.50
N VAL A 86 2.13 -10.81 -10.88
CA VAL A 86 3.20 -11.49 -11.63
C VAL A 86 3.76 -12.66 -10.81
N LEU A 87 4.08 -12.45 -9.53
CA LEU A 87 4.59 -13.49 -8.63
C LEU A 87 3.63 -14.69 -8.53
N LYS A 88 2.32 -14.44 -8.51
CA LYS A 88 1.29 -15.50 -8.53
C LYS A 88 1.37 -16.36 -9.79
N THR A 89 1.61 -15.75 -10.95
CA THR A 89 1.71 -16.48 -12.22
C THR A 89 3.01 -17.30 -12.34
N MET A 90 4.08 -16.86 -11.66
CA MET A 90 5.34 -17.59 -11.54
C MET A 90 5.25 -18.76 -10.54
N SER A 91 4.27 -18.72 -9.64
CA SER A 91 4.02 -19.72 -8.61
C SER A 91 3.31 -20.96 -9.17
N ARG A 92 4.06 -21.99 -9.57
CA ARG A 92 3.51 -23.30 -9.98
C ARG A 92 3.71 -24.43 -8.96
N GLU A 93 4.49 -24.22 -7.91
CA GLU A 93 4.81 -25.24 -6.88
C GLU A 93 4.46 -24.81 -5.44
N ASN A 94 4.15 -25.78 -4.57
CA ASN A 94 3.57 -25.58 -3.24
C ASN A 94 4.35 -24.65 -2.28
N MET A 95 5.68 -24.56 -2.39
CA MET A 95 6.50 -23.62 -1.61
C MET A 95 6.25 -22.15 -1.98
N SER A 96 5.87 -21.89 -3.23
CA SER A 96 5.67 -20.55 -3.78
C SER A 96 4.31 -19.93 -3.36
N SER A 97 3.31 -20.78 -3.10
CA SER A 97 1.97 -20.38 -2.63
C SER A 97 2.01 -19.65 -1.28
N ASN A 98 2.78 -20.19 -0.32
CA ASN A 98 2.90 -19.60 1.02
C ASN A 98 3.58 -18.24 1.00
N ILE A 99 4.66 -18.09 0.22
CA ILE A 99 5.37 -16.81 0.09
C ILE A 99 4.45 -15.75 -0.51
N HIS A 100 3.73 -16.08 -1.58
CA HIS A 100 2.77 -15.18 -2.19
C HIS A 100 1.68 -14.73 -1.17
N SER A 101 1.09 -15.68 -0.45
CA SER A 101 0.08 -15.39 0.58
C SER A 101 0.61 -14.45 1.68
N VAL A 102 1.82 -14.71 2.19
CA VAL A 102 2.46 -13.86 3.20
C VAL A 102 2.66 -12.43 2.69
N LEU A 103 3.16 -12.27 1.48
CA LEU A 103 3.42 -10.95 0.91
C LEU A 103 2.11 -10.20 0.60
N CYS A 104 1.07 -10.90 0.14
CA CYS A 104 -0.28 -10.32 -0.01
C CYS A 104 -0.84 -9.83 1.33
N ASN A 105 -0.78 -10.67 2.37
CA ASN A 105 -1.26 -10.30 3.70
C ASN A 105 -0.49 -9.10 4.26
N GLN A 106 0.82 -9.03 4.01
CA GLN A 106 1.62 -7.89 4.41
C GLN A 106 1.19 -6.60 3.68
N LEU A 107 0.97 -6.66 2.37
CA LEU A 107 0.49 -5.49 1.61
C LEU A 107 -0.91 -5.06 2.10
N VAL A 108 -1.82 -6.00 2.32
CA VAL A 108 -3.18 -5.70 2.87
C VAL A 108 -3.07 -5.03 4.23
N LYS A 109 -2.20 -5.53 5.12
CA LYS A 109 -1.97 -4.90 6.43
C LYS A 109 -1.49 -3.45 6.27
N LEU A 110 -0.54 -3.19 5.38
CA LEU A 110 -0.01 -1.85 5.11
C LEU A 110 -1.07 -0.93 4.50
N MET A 111 -1.93 -1.43 3.62
CA MET A 111 -3.06 -0.68 3.05
C MET A 111 -4.08 -0.29 4.13
N THR A 112 -4.43 -1.22 5.01
CA THR A 112 -5.34 -0.97 6.13
C THR A 112 -4.74 0.02 7.13
N GLU A 113 -3.46 -0.11 7.45
CA GLU A 113 -2.75 0.83 8.31
C GLU A 113 -2.75 2.24 7.70
N PHE A 114 -2.47 2.37 6.41
CA PHE A 114 -2.54 3.65 5.72
C PHE A 114 -3.92 4.29 5.80
N GLN A 115 -4.98 3.51 5.52
CA GLN A 115 -6.35 4.01 5.60
C GLN A 115 -6.74 4.44 7.01
N SER A 116 -6.29 3.71 8.03
CA SER A 116 -6.47 4.07 9.44
C SER A 116 -5.76 5.38 9.78
N ILE A 117 -4.50 5.54 9.36
CA ILE A 117 -3.72 6.76 9.57
C ILE A 117 -4.38 7.96 8.88
N GLN A 118 -4.85 7.82 7.64
CA GLN A 118 -5.55 8.89 6.91
C GLN A 118 -6.85 9.29 7.62
N THR A 119 -7.63 8.31 8.09
CA THR A 119 -8.86 8.56 8.84
C THR A 119 -8.58 9.32 10.13
N ALA A 120 -7.62 8.84 10.94
CA ALA A 120 -7.23 9.48 12.18
C ALA A 120 -6.69 10.91 11.96
N HIS A 121 -5.91 11.13 10.90
CA HIS A 121 -5.42 12.46 10.54
C HIS A 121 -6.58 13.40 10.21
N ARG A 122 -7.51 12.97 9.35
CA ARG A 122 -8.70 13.76 8.98
C ARG A 122 -9.54 14.11 10.21
N ASP A 123 -9.80 13.16 11.08
CA ASP A 123 -10.64 13.37 12.27
C ASP A 123 -9.99 14.36 13.25
N ARG A 124 -8.65 14.33 13.38
CA ARG A 124 -7.89 15.33 14.15
C ARG A 124 -7.95 16.71 13.52
N MET A 125 -7.81 16.82 12.19
CA MET A 125 -7.92 18.11 11.50
C MET A 125 -9.32 18.70 11.64
N GLN A 126 -10.36 17.86 11.55
CA GLN A 126 -11.74 18.25 11.78
C GLN A 126 -11.95 18.77 13.21
N THR A 127 -11.46 18.04 14.21
CA THR A 127 -11.53 18.46 15.62
C THR A 127 -10.84 19.81 15.83
N ARG A 128 -9.66 20.01 15.21
CA ARG A 128 -8.92 21.28 15.28
C ARG A 128 -9.69 22.43 14.62
N LEU A 129 -10.31 22.20 13.47
CA LEU A 129 -11.14 23.19 12.77
C LEU A 129 -12.34 23.61 13.64
N ILE A 130 -13.05 22.64 14.22
CA ILE A 130 -14.16 22.91 15.14
C ILE A 130 -13.69 23.76 16.32
N GLY A 131 -12.57 23.40 16.95
CA GLY A 131 -11.98 24.18 18.05
C GLY A 131 -11.67 25.62 17.66
N LYS A 132 -11.08 25.84 16.47
CA LYS A 132 -10.81 27.19 15.94
C LYS A 132 -12.10 27.98 15.69
N LEU A 133 -13.12 27.36 15.09
CA LEU A 133 -14.40 28.00 14.83
C LEU A 133 -15.08 28.44 16.12
N ARG A 134 -15.11 27.57 17.14
CA ARG A 134 -15.68 27.91 18.46
C ARG A 134 -14.96 29.06 19.14
N TYR A 135 -13.63 29.16 18.98
CA TYR A 135 -12.84 30.24 19.55
C TYR A 135 -13.03 31.57 18.81
N LEU A 136 -12.97 31.56 17.47
CA LEU A 136 -13.04 32.77 16.65
C LEU A 136 -14.47 33.29 16.45
N HIS A 137 -15.46 32.39 16.49
CA HIS A 137 -16.87 32.70 16.25
C HIS A 137 -17.74 32.05 17.33
N PRO A 138 -17.69 32.56 18.58
CA PRO A 138 -18.40 31.96 19.71
C PRO A 138 -19.93 31.96 19.57
N ASN A 139 -20.46 32.74 18.62
CA ASN A 139 -21.90 32.85 18.36
C ASN A 139 -22.40 31.88 17.29
N LEU A 140 -21.52 31.12 16.62
CA LEU A 140 -21.97 30.08 15.68
C LEU A 140 -22.68 28.98 16.45
N SER A 141 -23.84 28.58 15.95
CA SER A 141 -24.55 27.39 16.41
C SER A 141 -23.80 26.12 16.01
N GLU A 142 -24.08 25.01 16.71
CA GLU A 142 -23.47 23.72 16.40
C GLU A 142 -23.78 23.26 14.96
N ASP A 143 -24.99 23.56 14.47
CA ASP A 143 -25.40 23.24 13.10
C ASP A 143 -24.59 24.02 12.05
N GLU A 144 -24.33 25.30 12.28
CA GLU A 144 -23.50 26.13 11.38
C GLU A 144 -22.04 25.66 11.36
N ILE A 145 -21.49 25.30 12.53
CA ILE A 145 -20.14 24.72 12.65
C ILE A 145 -20.07 23.41 11.83
N LEU A 146 -21.06 22.52 11.99
CA LEU A 146 -21.12 21.26 11.25
C LEU A 146 -21.25 21.48 9.73
N GLN A 147 -22.03 22.47 9.29
CA GLN A 147 -22.14 22.81 7.87
C GLN A 147 -20.80 23.28 7.28
N ILE A 148 -20.08 24.17 7.98
CA ILE A 148 -18.77 24.67 7.55
C ILE A 148 -17.76 23.52 7.45
N VAL A 149 -17.72 22.66 8.47
CA VAL A 149 -16.82 21.51 8.53
C VAL A 149 -17.13 20.49 7.44
N ASN A 150 -18.41 20.18 7.20
CA ASN A 150 -18.82 19.25 6.15
C ASN A 150 -18.55 19.79 4.76
N LYS A 151 -18.70 21.10 4.54
CA LYS A 151 -18.27 21.75 3.30
C LYS A 151 -16.77 21.58 3.08
N HIS A 152 -15.96 21.82 4.11
CA HIS A 152 -14.51 21.63 4.06
C HIS A 152 -14.08 20.17 3.81
N LYS A 153 -14.92 19.20 4.17
CA LYS A 153 -14.70 17.76 3.93
C LYS A 153 -14.99 17.33 2.49
N ASN A 154 -15.87 18.05 1.78
CA ASN A 154 -16.32 17.69 0.42
C ASN A 154 -15.61 18.49 -0.69
N GLU A 155 -14.81 19.50 -0.34
CA GLU A 155 -14.06 20.34 -1.28
C GLU A 155 -12.61 19.85 -1.57
N LYS A 156 -12.20 18.68 -1.04
CA LYS A 156 -10.90 18.04 -1.28
C LYS A 156 -11.07 16.60 -1.77
#